data_AF-A0A9D0CSQ8-F1
#
_entry.id   AF-A0A9D0CSQ8-F1
#
_cell.length_a   1.000
_cell.length_b   1.000
_cell.length_c   1.000
_cell.angle_alpha   90.00
_cell.angle_beta   90.00
_cell.angle_gamma   90.00
#
_symmetry.space_group_name_H-M   'P 1'
#
loop_
_entity.id
_entity.type
_entity.pdbx_description
1 polymer ?
#
loop_
_entity_poly.entity_id
_entity_poly.type
_entity_poly.pdbx_seq_one_letter_code
_entity_poly.pdbx_strand_id
1 'polypeptide(L)'
;MTATTQVSAYISKDTKAEMEAYVKRHGVKKAYLIEEALQHHLQALREIPKDAIIPPRLVLTADAMSKLAARLAEKERPTEALKALLRG
;
A
#
# COMPACT_ATOMS: atom_id res chain seq x y z
N MET A 1 3.13 -6.50 33.91
CA MET A 1 3.05 -7.60 32.93
C MET A 1 2.26 -7.09 31.74
N THR A 2 2.88 -6.90 30.58
CA THR A 2 2.15 -6.55 29.36
C THR A 2 1.44 -7.80 28.85
N ALA A 3 0.13 -7.83 28.98
CA ALA A 3 -0.69 -8.92 28.44
C ALA A 3 -0.59 -8.89 26.91
N THR A 4 -0.20 -10.00 26.29
CA THR A 4 -0.24 -10.16 24.83
C THR A 4 -1.63 -10.64 24.42
N THR A 5 -2.15 -10.10 23.33
CA THR A 5 -3.44 -10.50 22.74
C THR A 5 -3.20 -11.09 21.36
N GLN A 6 -3.90 -12.18 21.04
CA GLN A 6 -3.82 -12.80 19.72
C GLN A 6 -4.70 -12.03 18.72
N VAL A 7 -4.16 -11.77 17.54
CA VAL A 7 -4.91 -11.22 16.39
C VAL A 7 -4.93 -12.27 15.27
N SER A 8 -6.08 -12.47 14.63
CA SER A 8 -6.24 -13.35 13.47
C SER A 8 -6.73 -12.56 12.25
N ALA A 9 -6.11 -12.81 11.10
CA ALA A 9 -6.48 -12.18 9.84
C ALA A 9 -6.08 -13.07 8.65
N TYR A 10 -6.83 -12.97 7.55
CA TYR A 10 -6.43 -13.54 6.28
C TYR A 10 -5.57 -12.54 5.50
N ILE A 11 -4.46 -13.01 4.95
CA ILE A 11 -3.58 -12.25 4.07
C ILE A 11 -3.41 -12.97 2.74
N SER A 12 -3.00 -12.25 1.70
CA SER A 12 -2.69 -12.89 0.41
C SER A 12 -1.47 -13.80 0.53
N LYS A 13 -1.35 -14.75 -0.40
CA LYS A 13 -0.18 -15.62 -0.50
C LYS A 13 1.10 -14.82 -0.75
N ASP A 14 1.01 -13.79 -1.57
CA ASP A 14 2.14 -12.93 -1.93
C ASP A 14 2.66 -12.15 -0.72
N THR A 15 1.76 -11.51 0.05
CA THR A 15 2.13 -10.80 1.28
C THR A 15 2.75 -11.74 2.32
N LYS A 16 2.24 -12.98 2.42
CA LYS A 16 2.87 -13.98 3.28
C LYS A 16 4.30 -14.29 2.83
N ALA A 17 4.52 -14.48 1.53
CA ALA A 17 5.84 -14.79 0.99
C ALA A 17 6.84 -13.64 1.22
N GLU A 18 6.43 -12.40 1.00
CA GLU A 18 7.25 -11.21 1.26
C GLU A 18 7.61 -11.09 2.74
N MET A 19 6.63 -11.27 3.64
CA MET A 19 6.85 -11.25 5.08
C MET A 19 7.87 -12.33 5.51
N GLU A 20 7.75 -13.54 4.98
CA GLU A 20 8.66 -14.64 5.30
C GLU A 20 10.08 -14.40 4.77
N ALA A 21 10.21 -13.86 3.57
CA ALA A 21 11.50 -13.47 3.00
C ALA A 21 12.18 -12.38 3.84
N TYR A 22 11.43 -11.36 4.27
CA TYR A 22 11.94 -10.28 5.11
C TYR A 22 12.44 -10.82 6.47
N VAL A 23 11.61 -11.59 7.16
CA VAL A 23 11.95 -12.22 8.45
C VAL A 23 13.20 -13.07 8.34
N LYS A 24 13.31 -13.88 7.28
CA LYS A 24 14.48 -14.73 7.04
C LYS A 24 15.75 -13.91 6.79
N ARG A 25 15.64 -12.83 5.99
CA ARG A 25 16.79 -11.97 5.63
C ARG A 25 17.30 -11.15 6.81
N HIS A 26 16.39 -10.65 7.65
CA HIS A 26 16.72 -9.71 8.73
C HIS A 26 16.81 -10.36 10.12
N GLY A 27 16.49 -11.65 10.25
CA GLY A 27 16.59 -12.38 11.52
C GLY A 27 15.58 -11.94 12.57
N VAL A 28 14.47 -11.31 12.18
CA VAL A 28 13.44 -10.79 13.09
C VAL A 28 12.27 -11.76 13.25
N LYS A 29 11.58 -11.74 14.39
CA LYS A 29 10.40 -12.61 14.59
C LYS A 29 9.21 -12.11 13.77
N LYS A 30 8.41 -13.05 13.23
CA LYS A 30 7.15 -12.71 12.53
C LYS A 30 6.22 -11.84 13.37
N ALA A 31 6.01 -12.20 14.63
CA ALA A 31 5.17 -11.43 15.56
C ALA A 31 5.70 -10.01 15.79
N TYR A 32 7.03 -9.85 15.88
CA TYR A 32 7.65 -8.54 16.02
C TYR A 32 7.43 -7.67 14.78
N LEU A 33 7.61 -8.23 13.59
CA LEU A 33 7.34 -7.53 12.34
C LEU A 33 5.87 -7.09 12.22
N ILE A 34 4.93 -7.96 12.61
CA ILE A 34 3.50 -7.66 12.57
C ILE A 34 3.15 -6.52 13.54
N GLU A 35 3.65 -6.57 14.77
CA GLU A 35 3.43 -5.53 15.78
C GLU A 35 3.99 -4.17 15.31
N GLU A 36 5.25 -4.13 14.87
CA GLU A 36 5.88 -2.92 14.34
C GLU A 36 5.12 -2.33 13.14
N ALA A 37 4.70 -3.18 12.20
CA ALA A 37 3.94 -2.74 11.04
C ALA A 37 2.58 -2.14 11.44
N LEU A 38 1.88 -2.74 12.39
CA LEU A 38 0.62 -2.21 12.93
C LEU A 38 0.85 -0.88 13.66
N GLN A 39 1.89 -0.79 14.49
CA GLN A 39 2.22 0.44 15.21
C GLN A 39 2.55 1.59 14.26
N HIS A 40 3.40 1.35 13.25
CA HIS A 40 3.71 2.34 12.23
C HIS A 40 2.45 2.79 11.46
N HIS A 41 1.59 1.85 11.08
CA HIS A 41 0.36 2.19 10.35
C HIS A 41 -0.58 3.05 11.21
N LEU A 42 -0.82 2.66 12.47
CA LEU A 42 -1.69 3.40 13.38
C LEU A 42 -1.11 4.77 13.77
N GLN A 43 0.22 4.88 13.87
CA GLN A 43 0.87 6.17 14.11
C GLN A 43 0.71 7.10 12.92
N ALA A 44 0.94 6.60 11.70
CA ALA A 44 0.75 7.38 10.48
C ALA A 44 -0.69 7.91 10.35
N LEU A 45 -1.70 7.10 10.69
CA LEU A 45 -3.11 7.53 10.71
C LEU A 45 -3.42 8.67 11.71
N ARG A 46 -2.63 8.81 12.78
CA ARG A 46 -2.80 9.86 13.79
C ARG A 46 -2.14 11.17 13.40
N GLU A 47 -0.96 11.08 12.79
CA GLU A 47 -0.14 12.26 12.46
C GLU A 47 -0.48 12.86 11.10
N ILE A 48 -0.94 12.03 10.16
CA ILE A 48 -1.16 12.44 8.78
C ILE A 48 -2.65 12.72 8.57
N PRO A 49 -3.03 13.89 8.04
CA PRO A 49 -4.38 14.17 7.57
C PRO A 49 -4.85 13.06 6.61
N LYS A 50 -6.10 12.58 6.72
CA LYS A 50 -6.58 11.42 5.95
C LYS A 50 -6.43 11.59 4.43
N ASP A 51 -6.45 12.83 3.98
CA ASP A 51 -6.25 13.32 2.63
C ASP A 51 -4.80 13.23 2.12
N ALA A 52 -3.82 13.07 3.01
CA ALA A 52 -2.40 12.87 2.67
C ALA A 52 -1.97 11.38 2.71
N ILE A 53 -2.83 10.46 3.16
CA ILE A 53 -2.53 9.02 3.19
C ILE A 53 -2.97 8.40 1.86
N ILE A 54 -2.00 8.14 0.99
CA ILE A 54 -2.24 7.38 -0.25
C ILE A 54 -2.43 5.91 0.14
N PRO A 55 -3.61 5.31 -0.08
CA PRO A 55 -3.82 3.91 0.26
C PRO A 55 -2.92 3.03 -0.62
N PRO A 56 -2.34 1.95 -0.07
CA PRO A 56 -1.47 1.04 -0.83
C PRO A 56 -2.22 0.25 -1.92
N ARG A 57 -3.56 0.29 -1.90
CA ARG A 57 -4.43 -0.35 -2.88
C ARG A 57 -5.52 0.62 -3.32
N LEU A 58 -5.62 0.83 -4.62
CA LEU A 58 -6.74 1.53 -5.24
C LEU A 58 -7.80 0.52 -5.66
N VAL A 59 -9.01 0.64 -5.11
CA VAL A 59 -10.15 -0.18 -5.49
C VAL A 59 -10.96 0.58 -6.52
N LEU A 60 -11.10 0.00 -7.72
CA LEU A 60 -11.85 0.57 -8.82
C LEU A 60 -13.12 -0.25 -9.08
N THR A 61 -14.15 0.42 -9.60
CA THR A 61 -15.29 -0.29 -10.20
C THR A 61 -14.83 -0.99 -11.49
N ALA A 62 -15.57 -2.01 -11.92
CA ALA A 62 -15.25 -2.74 -13.14
C ALA A 62 -15.22 -1.81 -14.37
N ASP A 63 -16.19 -0.90 -14.50
CA ASP A 63 -16.24 0.10 -15.58
C ASP A 63 -15.03 1.05 -15.56
N ALA A 64 -14.66 1.56 -14.38
CA ALA A 64 -13.48 2.41 -14.23
C ALA A 64 -12.18 1.67 -14.60
N MET A 65 -12.07 0.40 -14.21
CA MET A 65 -10.91 -0.43 -14.55
C MET A 65 -10.80 -0.65 -16.07
N SER A 66 -11.93 -0.92 -16.76
CA SER A 66 -11.95 -1.10 -18.21
C SER A 66 -11.51 0.17 -18.96
N LYS A 67 -12.02 1.34 -18.54
CA LYS A 67 -11.61 2.64 -19.09
C LYS A 67 -10.12 2.91 -18.87
N LEU A 68 -9.61 2.61 -17.68
CA LEU A 68 -8.19 2.77 -17.36
C LEU A 68 -7.31 1.85 -18.23
N ALA A 69 -7.71 0.58 -18.38
CA ALA A 69 -6.97 -0.39 -19.19
C ALA A 69 -6.86 0.04 -20.67
N ALA A 70 -7.95 0.58 -21.25
CA ALA A 70 -7.96 1.10 -22.62
C ALA A 70 -6.95 2.25 -22.78
N ARG A 71 -6.98 3.24 -21.89
CA ARG A 71 -6.08 4.41 -21.95
C ARG A 71 -4.61 4.04 -21.75
N LEU A 72 -4.31 3.07 -20.89
CA LEU A 72 -2.95 2.55 -20.71
C LEU A 72 -2.41 1.86 -21.97
N ALA A 73 -3.27 1.16 -22.72
CA ALA A 73 -2.90 0.51 -23.97
C ALA A 73 -2.64 1.49 -25.11
N GLU A 74 -3.42 2.57 -25.19
CA GLU A 74 -3.36 3.57 -26.26
C GLU A 74 -2.09 4.46 -26.22
N LYS A 75 -1.35 4.46 -25.10
CA LYS A 75 -0.16 5.32 -24.89
C LYS A 75 -0.41 6.78 -25.31
N GLU A 76 -1.49 7.35 -24.80
CA GLU A 76 -1.88 8.73 -25.10
C GLU A 76 -0.73 9.71 -24.85
N ARG A 77 -0.60 10.72 -25.73
CA ARG A 77 0.40 11.77 -25.55
C ARG A 77 0.02 12.67 -24.36
N PRO A 78 1.00 13.20 -23.62
CA PRO A 78 0.74 14.19 -22.57
C PRO A 78 -0.07 15.37 -23.12
N THR A 79 -1.06 15.82 -22.36
CA THR A 79 -1.84 17.01 -22.71
C THR A 79 -0.94 18.26 -22.66
N GLU A 80 -1.28 19.29 -23.43
CA GLU A 80 -0.51 20.55 -23.40
C GLU A 80 -0.52 21.19 -22.00
N ALA A 81 -1.62 21.06 -21.26
CA ALA A 81 -1.69 21.50 -19.85
C ALA A 81 -0.66 20.79 -18.96
N LEU A 82 -0.50 19.46 -19.11
CA LEU A 82 0.52 18.70 -18.37
C LEU A 82 1.94 19.11 -18.79
N LYS A 83 2.17 19.34 -20.09
CA LYS A 83 3.47 19.81 -20.58
C LYS A 83 3.80 21.23 -20.12
N ALA A 84 2.80 22.10 -19.93
CA ALA A 84 2.99 23.44 -19.38
C ALA A 84 3.33 23.34 -17.90
N LEU A 85 2.57 22.57 -17.11
CA LEU A 85 2.82 22.35 -15.68
C LEU A 85 4.25 21.84 -15.40
N LEU A 86 4.76 20.91 -16.22
CA LEU A 86 6.10 20.35 -16.05
C LEU A 86 7.24 21.26 -16.54
N ARG A 87 6.93 22.34 -17.26
CA ARG A 87 7.93 23.32 -17.74
C ARG A 87 8.17 24.48 -16.76
N GLY A 88 7.34 24.61 -15.71
CA GLY A 88 7.33 25.76 -14.80
C GLY A 88 6.65 26.97 -15.42
#